data_AF-A0A3C1H7D9-F1
#
_entry.id   AF-A0A3C1H7D9-F1
#
_cell.length_a   1.000
_cell.length_b   1.000
_cell.length_c   1.000
_cell.angle_alpha   90.00
_cell.angle_beta   90.00
_cell.angle_gamma   90.00
#
_symmetry.space_group_name_H-M   'P 1'
#
loop_
_entity.id
_entity.type
_entity.pdbx_description
1 polymer ?
#
loop_
_entity_poly.entity_id
_entity_poly.type
_entity_poly.pdbx_seq_one_letter_code
_entity_poly.pdbx_strand_id
1 'polypeptide(L)'
;MHPRAWVLRLLNRNDAMNALTLKIDWNNRDTAGGAPIPIRVTTPDHWAQAAPTPHLCPACGAPVYNRRHPHCGVCEAPLPAECRFTSQEARHISLLMHCERRRHKEWIRRIAG
;
A
#
# COMPACT_ATOMS: atom_id res chain seq x y z
N MET A 1 17.15 -24.66 -37.21
CA MET A 1 16.48 -23.42 -36.76
C MET A 1 15.55 -23.76 -35.60
N HIS A 2 15.99 -23.48 -34.38
CA HIS A 2 15.18 -23.44 -33.16
C HIS A 2 15.74 -22.29 -32.31
N PRO A 3 14.92 -21.31 -31.90
CA PRO A 3 15.42 -20.19 -31.12
C PRO A 3 15.15 -20.40 -29.62
N ARG A 4 15.99 -19.76 -28.80
CA ARG A 4 15.80 -19.40 -27.38
C ARG A 4 16.16 -20.46 -26.33
N ALA A 5 17.46 -20.71 -26.20
CA ALA A 5 18.08 -20.94 -24.89
C ALA A 5 17.96 -19.65 -24.06
N TRP A 6 17.47 -19.73 -22.83
CA TRP A 6 17.82 -18.95 -21.62
C TRP A 6 16.84 -19.38 -20.53
N VAL A 7 16.99 -20.62 -20.04
CA VAL A 7 16.26 -21.10 -18.85
C VAL A 7 16.97 -20.55 -17.61
N LEU A 8 16.17 -19.83 -16.82
CA LEU A 8 16.50 -19.18 -15.57
C LEU A 8 17.21 -20.13 -14.60
N ARG A 9 18.46 -19.80 -14.26
CA ARG A 9 19.14 -20.30 -13.06
C ARG A 9 19.37 -19.15 -12.09
N LEU A 10 18.32 -18.82 -11.36
CA LEU A 10 18.27 -18.06 -10.11
C LEU A 10 16.94 -18.54 -9.52
N LEU A 11 16.93 -19.34 -8.46
CA LEU A 11 16.78 -18.85 -7.10
C LEU A 11 17.26 -19.93 -6.13
N ASN A 12 18.45 -19.74 -5.56
CA ASN A 12 18.74 -20.27 -4.24
C ASN A 12 18.61 -19.09 -3.27
N ARG A 13 17.41 -18.96 -2.68
CA ARG A 13 17.16 -18.29 -1.39
C ARG A 13 15.74 -18.64 -0.97
N ASN A 14 15.65 -19.67 -0.15
CA ASN A 14 14.50 -19.99 0.68
C ASN A 14 14.25 -18.84 1.66
N ASP A 15 13.50 -17.83 1.23
CA ASP A 15 12.72 -16.93 2.09
C ASP A 15 11.61 -16.31 1.23
N ALA A 16 10.70 -17.17 0.77
CA ALA A 16 9.43 -16.70 0.27
C ALA A 16 8.64 -16.12 1.45
N MET A 17 8.69 -14.79 1.62
CA MET A 17 7.63 -14.06 2.30
C MET A 17 6.34 -14.26 1.51
N ASN A 18 5.68 -15.39 1.76
CA ASN A 18 4.36 -15.63 1.24
C ASN A 18 3.38 -14.79 2.09
N ALA A 19 2.49 -14.07 1.40
CA ALA A 19 1.44 -13.28 2.05
C ALA A 19 0.38 -14.15 2.78
N LEU A 20 0.47 -15.47 2.66
CA LEU A 20 -0.45 -16.44 3.27
C LEU A 20 -0.04 -16.83 4.71
N THR A 21 1.14 -16.42 5.19
CA THR A 21 1.60 -16.69 6.57
C THR A 21 1.55 -15.49 7.53
N LEU A 22 1.10 -14.31 7.09
CA LEU A 22 0.84 -13.21 8.02
C LEU A 22 -0.45 -13.49 8.81
N LYS A 23 -0.32 -14.27 9.88
CA LYS A 23 -1.34 -14.36 10.94
C LYS A 23 -1.24 -13.11 11.81
N ILE A 24 -1.75 -11.99 11.31
CA ILE A 24 -1.96 -10.81 12.14
C ILE A 24 -3.28 -11.03 12.90
N ASP A 25 -3.19 -11.40 14.16
CA ASP A 25 -4.35 -11.39 15.05
C ASP A 25 -4.48 -9.98 15.64
N TRP A 26 -5.39 -9.18 15.07
CA TRP A 26 -5.69 -7.83 15.55
C TRP A 26 -6.44 -7.82 16.89
N ASN A 27 -6.92 -8.98 17.37
CA ASN A 27 -7.72 -9.12 18.58
C ASN A 27 -6.99 -9.78 19.76
N ASN A 28 -5.75 -10.22 19.59
CA ASN A 28 -5.00 -10.83 20.68
C ASN A 28 -4.46 -9.74 21.61
N ARG A 29 -5.31 -9.28 22.54
CA ARG A 29 -4.85 -8.54 23.72
C ARG A 29 -4.14 -9.54 24.61
N ASP A 30 -2.81 -9.57 24.53
CA ASP A 30 -1.97 -10.28 25.47
C ASP A 30 -2.40 -9.90 26.90
N THR A 31 -3.08 -10.83 27.56
CA THR A 31 -3.63 -10.65 28.90
C THR A 31 -2.49 -10.88 29.90
N ALA A 32 -1.52 -9.97 29.90
CA ALA A 32 -0.46 -9.94 30.89
C ALA A 32 -0.79 -8.87 31.94
N GLY A 33 -1.63 -9.24 32.91
CA GLY A 33 -1.59 -8.72 34.30
C GLY A 33 -1.61 -7.20 34.57
N GLY A 34 -1.95 -6.34 33.61
CA GLY A 34 -2.07 -4.90 33.81
C GLY A 34 -3.47 -4.53 34.28
N ALA A 35 -3.57 -3.85 35.44
CA ALA A 35 -4.81 -3.22 35.88
C ALA A 35 -5.48 -2.43 34.74
N PRO A 36 -6.82 -2.40 34.66
CA PRO A 36 -7.51 -1.66 33.61
C PRO A 36 -7.10 -0.19 33.69
N ILE A 37 -6.31 0.25 32.71
CA ILE A 37 -6.03 1.67 32.51
C ILE A 37 -7.40 2.28 32.21
N PRO A 38 -7.88 3.26 33.00
CA PRO A 38 -9.11 3.96 32.67
C PRO A 38 -8.81 4.86 31.47
N ILE A 39 -8.84 4.28 30.27
CA ILE A 39 -8.86 5.05 29.03
C ILE A 39 -10.26 5.67 29.00
N ARG A 40 -10.40 6.88 29.51
CA ARG A 40 -11.50 7.76 29.13
C ARG A 40 -11.31 8.06 27.65
N VAL A 41 -11.89 7.20 26.81
CA VAL A 41 -12.08 7.45 25.40
C VAL A 41 -13.12 8.56 25.29
N THR A 42 -12.71 9.80 25.52
CA THR A 42 -13.38 10.95 24.92
C THR A 42 -12.92 10.97 23.48
N THR A 43 -13.45 10.09 22.64
CA THR A 43 -13.34 10.28 21.19
C THR A 43 -14.15 11.53 20.87
N PRO A 44 -13.53 12.63 20.39
CA PRO A 44 -14.30 13.57 19.63
C PRO A 44 -14.78 12.80 18.39
N ASP A 45 -16.07 12.82 18.10
CA ASP A 45 -16.75 12.24 16.94
C ASP A 45 -16.24 12.75 15.57
N HIS A 46 -15.01 13.27 15.50
CA HIS A 46 -14.40 13.74 14.27
C HIS A 46 -14.02 12.60 13.30
N TRP A 47 -13.88 11.36 13.78
CA TRP A 47 -13.62 10.20 12.91
C TRP A 47 -14.84 9.77 12.08
N ALA A 48 -16.03 10.29 12.39
CA ALA A 48 -17.25 10.10 11.60
C ALA A 48 -17.33 11.08 10.40
N GLN A 49 -16.23 11.70 10.00
CA GLN A 49 -16.14 12.36 8.70
C GLN A 49 -16.37 11.30 7.63
N ALA A 50 -17.49 11.43 6.89
CA ALA A 50 -17.86 10.54 5.80
C ALA A 50 -16.63 10.25 4.95
N ALA A 51 -16.24 8.97 4.89
CA ALA A 51 -15.08 8.57 4.10
C ALA A 51 -15.19 9.19 2.71
N PRO A 52 -14.10 9.79 2.16
CA PRO A 52 -14.13 10.38 0.83
C PRO A 52 -14.76 9.41 -0.15
N THR A 53 -15.76 9.87 -0.91
CA THR A 53 -16.45 8.99 -1.86
C THR A 53 -15.40 8.37 -2.80
N PRO A 54 -15.38 7.03 -2.93
CA PRO A 54 -14.36 6.38 -3.73
C PRO A 54 -14.53 6.77 -5.20
N HIS A 55 -13.43 7.14 -5.87
CA HIS A 55 -13.45 7.32 -7.31
C HIS A 55 -13.71 5.98 -7.98
N LEU A 56 -14.73 5.89 -8.82
CA LEU A 56 -15.07 4.68 -9.56
C LEU A 56 -14.64 4.80 -11.02
N CYS A 57 -14.30 3.69 -11.64
CA CYS A 57 -14.05 3.62 -13.07
C CYS A 57 -15.37 3.76 -13.83
N PRO A 58 -15.49 4.68 -14.80
CA PRO A 58 -16.73 4.85 -15.56
C PRO A 58 -17.03 3.67 -16.50
N ALA A 59 -16.00 2.88 -16.87
CA ALA A 59 -16.17 1.75 -17.79
C ALA A 59 -16.66 0.47 -17.10
N CYS A 60 -16.21 0.19 -15.87
CA CYS A 60 -16.52 -1.07 -15.17
C CYS A 60 -17.09 -0.89 -13.76
N GLY A 61 -17.23 0.34 -13.27
CA GLY A 61 -17.73 0.63 -11.93
C GLY A 61 -16.78 0.28 -10.78
N ALA A 62 -15.61 -0.32 -11.07
CA ALA A 62 -14.67 -0.73 -10.03
C ALA A 62 -14.00 0.49 -9.34
N PRO A 63 -13.70 0.40 -8.03
CA PRO A 63 -12.97 1.46 -7.33
C PRO A 63 -11.56 1.64 -7.87
N VAL A 64 -11.16 2.90 -8.06
CA VAL A 64 -9.82 3.28 -8.54
C VAL A 64 -8.86 3.37 -7.36
N TYR A 65 -8.14 2.28 -7.10
CA TYR A 65 -7.13 2.23 -6.03
C TYR A 65 -5.86 3.00 -6.34
N ASN A 66 -5.44 3.05 -7.61
CA ASN A 66 -4.22 3.73 -8.02
C ASN A 66 -4.50 4.85 -9.03
N ARG A 67 -4.76 6.04 -8.49
CA ARG A 67 -5.03 7.27 -9.25
C ARG A 67 -3.80 7.85 -9.96
N ARG A 68 -2.61 7.24 -9.81
CA ARG A 68 -1.39 7.63 -10.55
C ARG A 68 -1.35 7.04 -11.96
N HIS A 69 -2.02 5.91 -12.19
CA HIS A 69 -2.03 5.28 -13.51
C HIS A 69 -3.14 5.87 -14.39
N PRO A 70 -2.88 6.00 -15.70
CA PRO A 70 -3.88 6.48 -16.65
C PRO A 70 -4.92 5.42 -17.03
N HIS A 71 -4.83 4.19 -16.53
CA HIS A 71 -5.72 3.08 -16.85
C HIS A 71 -6.31 2.46 -15.60
N CYS A 72 -7.51 1.89 -15.72
CA CYS A 72 -8.14 1.13 -14.65
C CYS A 72 -7.32 -0.13 -14.34
N GLY A 73 -7.05 -0.41 -13.08
CA GLY A 73 -6.35 -1.64 -12.68
C GLY A 73 -7.19 -2.92 -12.80
N VAL A 74 -8.47 -2.81 -13.18
CA VAL A 74 -9.40 -3.95 -13.31
C VAL A 74 -9.74 -4.22 -14.77
N CYS A 75 -10.27 -3.23 -15.49
CA CYS A 75 -10.69 -3.39 -16.88
C CYS A 75 -9.72 -2.79 -17.90
N GLU A 76 -8.62 -2.19 -17.44
CA GLU A 76 -7.58 -1.55 -18.28
C GLU A 76 -8.06 -0.37 -19.16
N ALA A 77 -9.35 -0.02 -19.11
CA ALA A 77 -9.87 1.14 -19.81
C ALA A 77 -9.18 2.43 -19.34
N PRO A 78 -8.98 3.42 -20.24
CA PRO A 78 -8.44 4.73 -19.87
C PRO A 78 -9.28 5.39 -18.77
N LEU A 79 -8.62 5.89 -17.74
CA LEU A 79 -9.26 6.66 -16.68
C LEU A 79 -9.29 8.14 -17.04
N PRO A 80 -10.44 8.81 -16.85
CA PRO A 80 -10.55 10.23 -17.11
C PRO A 80 -9.81 11.04 -16.02
N ALA A 81 -9.59 12.33 -16.28
CA ALA A 81 -8.70 13.16 -15.46
C ALA A 81 -9.18 13.31 -14.01
N GLU A 82 -10.48 13.35 -13.80
CA GLU A 82 -11.16 13.45 -12.50
C GLU A 82 -10.93 12.23 -11.61
N CYS A 83 -10.71 11.05 -12.20
CA CYS A 83 -10.38 9.82 -11.46
C CYS A 83 -8.89 9.76 -11.09
N ARG A 84 -8.06 10.64 -11.66
CA ARG A 84 -6.61 10.63 -11.50
C ARG A 84 -6.15 11.72 -10.54
N PHE A 85 -4.88 11.67 -10.15
CA PHE A 85 -4.24 12.81 -9.51
C PHE A 85 -3.98 13.92 -10.53
N THR A 86 -4.12 15.15 -10.08
CA THR A 86 -3.58 16.32 -10.77
C THR A 86 -2.05 16.23 -10.89
N SER A 87 -1.47 16.97 -11.83
CA SER A 87 -0.01 17.02 -12.00
C SER A 87 0.71 17.45 -10.71
N GLN A 88 0.09 18.34 -9.92
CA GLN A 88 0.64 18.82 -8.65
C GLN A 88 0.61 17.72 -7.58
N GLU A 89 -0.52 17.03 -7.40
CA GLU A 89 -0.64 15.91 -6.46
C GLU A 89 0.30 14.77 -6.84
N ALA A 90 0.37 14.42 -8.13
CA ALA A 90 1.27 13.38 -8.63
C ALA A 90 2.74 13.73 -8.32
N ARG A 91 3.14 14.98 -8.53
CA ARG A 91 4.48 15.49 -8.19
C ARG A 91 4.73 15.42 -6.69
N HIS A 92 3.77 15.86 -5.86
CA HIS A 92 3.90 15.82 -4.41
C HIS A 92 4.10 14.40 -3.90
N ILE A 93 3.27 13.44 -4.35
CA ILE A 93 3.41 12.02 -4.00
C ILE A 93 4.75 11.47 -4.47
N SER A 94 5.23 11.85 -5.67
CA SER A 94 6.56 11.44 -6.16
C SER A 94 7.68 11.89 -5.22
N LEU A 95 7.60 13.14 -4.73
CA LEU A 95 8.58 13.68 -3.79
C LEU A 95 8.54 12.95 -2.45
N LEU A 96 7.35 12.73 -1.89
CA LEU A 96 7.18 11.95 -0.65
C LEU A 96 7.78 10.55 -0.78
N MET A 97 7.44 9.82 -1.84
CA MET A 97 7.96 8.48 -2.11
C MET A 97 9.48 8.46 -2.35
N HIS A 98 10.05 9.56 -2.87
CA HIS A 98 11.50 9.70 -2.99
C HIS A 98 12.16 9.87 -1.61
N CYS A 99 11.62 10.76 -0.77
CA CYS A 99 12.10 11.01 0.59
C CYS A 99 12.02 9.74 1.46
N GLU A 100 10.89 9.04 1.44
CA GLU A 100 10.70 7.80 2.20
C GLU A 100 11.67 6.70 1.76
N ARG A 101 11.90 6.53 0.45
CA ARG A 101 12.93 5.59 -0.04
C ARG A 101 14.33 5.95 0.42
N ARG A 102 14.67 7.24 0.50
CA ARG A 102 15.98 7.67 1.02
C ARG A 102 16.12 7.35 2.51
N ARG A 103 15.12 7.70 3.32
CA ARG A 103 15.10 7.38 4.75
C ARG A 103 15.22 5.88 4.99
N HIS A 104 14.48 5.07 4.25
CA HIS A 104 14.56 3.62 4.35
C HIS A 104 15.97 3.11 4.03
N LYS A 105 16.61 3.59 2.95
CA LYS A 105 18.00 3.22 2.62
C LYS A 105 19.02 3.62 3.69
N GLU A 106 18.82 4.76 4.34
CA GLU A 106 19.66 5.21 5.46
C GLU A 106 19.44 4.33 6.69
N TRP A 107 18.19 4.00 7.00
CA TRP A 107 17.85 3.09 8.08
C TRP A 107 18.45 1.69 7.87
N ILE A 108 18.27 1.09 6.68
CA ILE A 108 18.87 -0.22 6.33
C ILE A 108 20.39 -0.19 6.53
N ARG A 109 21.08 0.86 6.08
CA ARG A 109 22.53 1.01 6.27
C ARG A 109 22.95 1.07 7.74
N ARG A 110 22.11 1.61 8.63
CA ARG A 110 22.38 1.70 10.07
C ARG A 110 22.14 0.39 10.82
N ILE A 111 21.25 -0.47 10.34
CA ILE A 111 20.88 -1.72 11.03
C ILE A 111 21.60 -2.95 10.48
N ALA A 112 22.12 -2.88 9.25
CA ALA A 112 22.78 -4.01 8.59
C ALA A 112 24.31 -3.96 8.68
N GLY A 113 24.89 -2.90 9.24
CA GLY A 113 26.31 -2.75 9.54
C GLY A 113 26.52 -2.61 11.04
#